data_AF-A0ABD3R189-F1
#
_entry.id   AF-A0ABD3R189-F1
#
_cell.length_a   1.000
_cell.length_b   1.000
_cell.length_c   1.000
_cell.angle_alpha   90.00
_cell.angle_beta   90.00
_cell.angle_gamma   90.00
#
_symmetry.space_group_name_H-M   'P 1'
#
loop_
_entity.id
_entity.type
_entity.pdbx_description
1 polymer ?
#
loop_
_entity_poly.entity_id
_entity_poly.type
_entity_poly.pdbx_seq_one_letter_code
_entity_poly.pdbx_strand_id
1 'polypeptide(L)'
;MAPASNATGSPTRSDVEKLESNDVGHRAVVDLTNPTQPIHNNEGSDRIVKKVYAVSVRWEREYAEAERKGLPSELSGPIKECRPALEDFNALFCCCARRVGSMFFLIETKDGRPIVVAGPCWPFCMFVTTPLIVILSGMVGYFIVSNPNTRLPWWLALIYYPIVALVIIALFCTSCGDPGLMERVTDEEAAENGWFWNEQVGSYRPAAAMYCRECKVSMKQPVYLYPQKECFLEN
;
A
#
# COMPACT_ATOMS: atom_id res chain seq x y z
N MET A 1 -62.15 -7.23 12.46
CA MET A 1 -61.50 -6.15 11.70
C MET A 1 -60.03 -6.52 11.50
N ALA A 2 -59.69 -7.02 10.31
CA ALA A 2 -58.32 -7.02 9.77
C ALA A 2 -57.99 -5.59 9.27
N PRO A 3 -56.71 -5.16 9.07
CA PRO A 3 -55.76 -5.67 8.05
C PRO A 3 -54.27 -5.59 8.53
N ALA A 4 -53.17 -5.82 7.80
CA ALA A 4 -52.79 -6.42 6.52
C ALA A 4 -51.31 -6.84 6.67
N SER A 5 -50.96 -8.01 6.14
CA SER A 5 -49.59 -8.52 6.00
C SER A 5 -48.96 -7.99 4.70
N ASN A 6 -47.86 -7.26 4.79
CA ASN A 6 -47.04 -6.92 3.62
C ASN A 6 -45.92 -7.97 3.47
N ALA A 7 -46.05 -8.79 2.44
CA ALA A 7 -45.00 -9.66 1.94
C ALA A 7 -44.03 -8.84 1.08
N THR A 8 -42.75 -8.81 1.47
CA THR A 8 -41.67 -8.26 0.63
C THR A 8 -41.02 -9.42 -0.10
N GLY A 9 -41.32 -9.55 -1.40
CA GLY A 9 -40.74 -10.56 -2.28
C GLY A 9 -39.27 -10.28 -2.57
N SER A 10 -38.44 -11.32 -2.43
CA SER A 10 -37.05 -11.34 -2.90
C SER A 10 -37.01 -11.54 -4.43
N PRO A 11 -36.20 -10.79 -5.19
CA PRO A 11 -36.00 -11.07 -6.60
C PRO A 11 -35.00 -12.23 -6.77
N THR A 12 -35.48 -13.30 -7.39
CA THR A 12 -34.67 -14.40 -7.91
C THR A 12 -33.78 -13.92 -9.06
N ARG A 13 -32.46 -14.11 -8.89
CA ARG A 13 -31.41 -13.79 -9.87
C ARG A 13 -31.24 -14.96 -10.84
N SER A 14 -32.17 -15.09 -11.78
CA SER A 14 -32.16 -16.20 -12.75
C SER A 14 -32.71 -15.79 -14.12
N ASP A 15 -32.40 -14.59 -14.62
CA ASP A 15 -32.77 -14.16 -15.98
C ASP A 15 -31.82 -13.05 -16.47
N VAL A 16 -30.55 -13.37 -16.74
CA VAL A 16 -29.66 -12.52 -17.57
C VAL A 16 -28.83 -13.44 -18.45
N GLU A 17 -29.53 -14.18 -19.31
CA GLU A 17 -28.93 -15.01 -20.35
C GLU A 17 -29.80 -14.95 -21.61
N LYS A 18 -29.78 -13.81 -22.32
CA LYS A 18 -30.06 -13.71 -23.76
C LYS A 18 -30.00 -12.27 -24.26
N LEU A 19 -29.50 -12.13 -25.49
CA LEU A 19 -29.25 -10.92 -26.29
C LEU A 19 -27.93 -10.21 -25.89
N GLU A 20 -26.91 -10.07 -26.73
CA GLU A 20 -26.91 -9.89 -28.19
C GLU A 20 -25.77 -10.66 -28.88
N SER A 21 -26.18 -11.42 -29.89
CA SER A 21 -25.37 -11.89 -31.01
C SER A 21 -25.58 -10.91 -32.16
N ASN A 22 -24.52 -10.69 -32.93
CA ASN A 22 -24.43 -9.96 -34.20
C ASN A 22 -24.03 -8.48 -34.08
N ASP A 23 -22.72 -8.24 -34.19
CA ASP A 23 -22.28 -7.31 -35.22
C ASP A 23 -21.04 -7.84 -35.95
N VAL A 24 -21.19 -7.92 -37.27
CA VAL A 24 -20.24 -8.44 -38.23
C VAL A 24 -19.70 -7.24 -38.99
N GLY A 25 -18.41 -6.96 -38.78
CA GLY A 25 -17.56 -6.38 -39.81
C GLY A 25 -17.28 -4.88 -39.69
N HIS A 26 -16.07 -4.55 -39.23
CA HIS A 26 -15.12 -3.85 -40.09
C HIS A 26 -13.68 -4.09 -39.61
N ARG A 27 -12.92 -4.79 -40.47
CA ARG A 27 -11.47 -4.94 -40.38
C ARG A 27 -10.83 -3.56 -40.50
N ALA A 28 -10.33 -3.02 -39.40
CA ALA A 28 -9.15 -2.17 -39.46
C ALA A 28 -7.94 -3.09 -39.38
N VAL A 29 -7.32 -3.34 -40.53
CA VAL A 29 -5.97 -3.91 -40.61
C VAL A 29 -5.04 -2.84 -40.05
N VAL A 30 -4.77 -2.92 -38.74
CA VAL A 30 -3.66 -2.20 -38.13
C VAL A 30 -2.42 -3.01 -38.45
N ASP A 31 -1.60 -2.42 -39.31
CA ASP A 31 -0.32 -2.91 -39.77
C ASP A 31 0.61 -3.08 -38.54
N LEU A 32 0.66 -4.30 -38.00
CA LEU A 32 1.61 -4.75 -36.98
C LEU A 32 2.94 -5.08 -37.67
N THR A 33 3.52 -4.09 -38.33
CA THR A 33 4.93 -4.12 -38.70
C THR A 33 5.72 -3.31 -37.68
N ASN A 34 6.62 -4.04 -37.02
CA ASN A 34 7.84 -3.59 -36.36
C ASN A 34 7.80 -3.60 -34.81
N PRO A 35 8.20 -4.71 -34.16
CA PRO A 35 8.66 -4.65 -32.78
C PRO A 35 9.93 -3.81 -32.77
N THR A 36 9.76 -2.54 -32.43
CA THR A 36 10.86 -1.65 -32.09
C THR A 36 11.53 -2.25 -30.87
N GLN A 37 12.60 -3.01 -31.08
CA GLN A 37 13.46 -3.42 -30.00
C GLN A 37 13.91 -2.17 -29.24
N PRO A 38 13.95 -2.20 -27.90
CA PRO A 38 14.51 -1.12 -27.13
C PRO A 38 15.99 -0.98 -27.54
N ILE A 39 16.27 0.08 -28.30
CA ILE A 39 17.62 0.48 -28.68
C ILE A 39 18.37 0.77 -27.38
N HIS A 40 19.24 -0.17 -27.00
CA HIS A 40 20.13 -0.06 -25.86
C HIS A 40 21.29 0.89 -26.20
N ASN A 41 20.97 2.18 -26.36
CA ASN A 41 21.99 3.22 -26.47
C ASN A 41 22.49 3.54 -25.06
N ASN A 42 23.50 2.77 -24.65
CA ASN A 42 24.38 3.10 -23.54
C ASN A 42 25.25 4.30 -23.97
N GLU A 43 24.96 5.49 -23.46
CA GLU A 43 25.99 6.47 -23.09
C GLU A 43 25.40 7.60 -22.22
N GLY A 44 25.76 7.56 -20.93
CA GLY A 44 26.16 8.77 -20.21
C GLY A 44 25.11 9.63 -19.52
N SER A 45 23.89 9.16 -19.30
CA SER A 45 22.97 9.80 -18.36
C SER A 45 22.37 8.73 -17.47
N ASP A 46 22.79 8.72 -16.19
CA ASP A 46 22.17 7.94 -15.11
C ASP A 46 20.72 8.42 -14.92
N ARG A 47 19.87 8.16 -15.91
CA ARG A 47 18.44 8.32 -15.81
C ARG A 47 18.01 7.24 -14.83
N ILE A 48 17.82 7.66 -13.59
CA ILE A 48 17.22 6.87 -12.53
C ILE A 48 15.92 6.28 -13.10
N VAL A 49 15.96 5.00 -13.49
CA VAL A 49 14.81 4.31 -14.04
C VAL A 49 13.81 4.16 -12.89
N LYS A 50 12.75 4.95 -12.95
CA LYS A 50 11.73 5.00 -11.93
C LYS A 50 10.99 3.65 -11.92
N LYS A 51 11.19 2.88 -10.86
CA LYS A 51 10.50 1.60 -10.69
C LYS A 51 8.99 1.81 -10.70
N VAL A 52 8.29 0.99 -11.48
CA VAL A 52 6.84 1.02 -11.60
C VAL A 52 6.29 -0.10 -10.72
N TYR A 53 5.47 0.24 -9.74
CA TYR A 53 4.87 -0.73 -8.84
C TYR A 53 3.57 -1.29 -9.42
N ALA A 54 3.23 -2.52 -9.04
CA ALA A 54 2.02 -3.20 -9.49
C ALA A 54 0.78 -2.63 -8.74
N VAL A 55 0.28 -1.49 -9.21
CA VAL A 55 -0.90 -0.81 -8.68
C VAL A 55 -2.11 -1.11 -9.56
N SER A 56 -3.33 -1.09 -9.00
CA SER A 56 -4.53 -1.34 -9.80
C SER A 56 -4.68 -0.32 -10.94
N VAL A 57 -5.06 -0.80 -12.13
CA VAL A 57 -5.27 0.04 -13.33
C VAL A 57 -6.34 1.10 -13.08
N ARG A 58 -7.34 0.77 -12.27
CA ARG A 58 -8.38 1.72 -11.84
C ARG A 58 -7.79 2.91 -11.08
N TRP A 59 -6.88 2.67 -10.15
CA TRP A 59 -6.23 3.73 -9.39
C TRP A 59 -5.33 4.58 -10.30
N GLU A 60 -4.59 3.97 -11.23
CA GLU A 60 -3.79 4.72 -12.22
C GLU A 60 -4.66 5.65 -13.06
N ARG A 61 -5.85 5.18 -13.46
CA ARG A 61 -6.83 5.99 -14.19
C ARG A 61 -7.38 7.14 -13.35
N GLU A 62 -7.84 6.86 -12.11
CA GLU A 62 -8.33 7.87 -11.17
C GLU A 62 -7.26 8.97 -10.93
N TYR A 63 -5.99 8.55 -10.83
CA TYR A 63 -4.85 9.44 -10.65
C TYR A 63 -4.56 10.31 -11.87
N ALA A 64 -4.51 9.70 -13.06
CA ALA A 64 -4.30 10.43 -14.31
C ALA A 64 -5.44 11.42 -14.61
N GLU A 65 -6.68 11.07 -14.24
CA GLU A 65 -7.83 11.98 -14.33
C GLU A 65 -7.74 13.15 -13.35
N ALA A 66 -7.29 12.91 -12.12
CA ALA A 66 -7.06 13.96 -11.13
C ALA A 66 -5.97 14.95 -11.60
N GLU A 67 -4.88 14.42 -12.19
CA GLU A 67 -3.80 15.21 -12.77
C GLU A 67 -4.30 16.08 -13.94
N ARG A 68 -5.08 15.51 -14.87
CA ARG A 68 -5.65 16.26 -16.00
C ARG A 68 -6.60 17.38 -15.58
N LYS A 69 -7.33 17.21 -14.49
CA LYS A 69 -8.27 18.22 -13.99
C LYS A 69 -7.56 19.44 -13.40
N GLY A 70 -6.23 19.40 -13.24
CA GLY A 70 -5.48 20.47 -12.60
C GLY A 70 -5.96 20.76 -11.18
N LEU A 71 -6.78 19.86 -10.60
CA LEU A 71 -6.98 19.87 -9.16
C LEU A 71 -5.57 19.74 -8.56
N PRO A 72 -5.25 20.52 -7.51
CA PRO A 72 -4.02 20.31 -6.79
C PRO A 72 -3.98 18.85 -6.41
N SER A 73 -3.20 18.09 -7.17
CA SER A 73 -2.97 16.70 -6.90
C SER A 73 -2.06 16.77 -5.69
N GLU A 74 -2.68 16.81 -4.51
CA GLU A 74 -2.05 16.49 -3.22
C GLU A 74 -1.30 15.14 -3.27
N LEU A 75 -1.37 14.44 -4.40
CA LEU A 75 -0.87 13.10 -4.63
C LEU A 75 0.27 12.99 -5.65
N SER A 76 0.69 14.03 -6.40
CA SER A 76 1.67 13.81 -7.50
C SER A 76 2.57 14.97 -7.95
N GLY A 77 2.74 16.04 -7.18
CA GLY A 77 3.66 17.12 -7.59
C GLY A 77 5.11 16.85 -7.16
N PRO A 78 6.13 17.06 -8.03
CA PRO A 78 7.48 17.31 -7.55
C PRO A 78 7.46 18.61 -6.71
N ILE A 79 7.90 18.47 -5.47
CA ILE A 79 7.99 19.46 -4.38
C ILE A 79 8.10 20.90 -4.91
N LYS A 80 6.97 21.60 -4.99
CA LYS A 80 6.92 23.06 -5.01
C LYS A 80 6.11 23.50 -3.80
N GLU A 81 6.84 23.94 -2.79
CA GLU A 81 6.42 24.87 -1.74
C GLU A 81 5.07 24.56 -1.08
N CYS A 82 5.09 23.66 -0.08
CA CYS A 82 3.93 23.37 0.75
C CYS A 82 3.54 24.59 1.60
N ARG A 83 2.40 25.21 1.31
CA ARG A 83 1.68 26.05 2.27
C ARG A 83 1.00 25.11 3.29
N PRO A 84 1.24 25.25 4.60
CA PRO A 84 0.59 24.41 5.60
C PRO A 84 -0.89 24.78 5.69
N ALA A 85 -1.77 23.95 5.14
CA ALA A 85 -3.16 23.90 5.57
C ALA A 85 -3.20 23.06 6.86
N LEU A 86 -3.76 23.64 7.93
CA LEU A 86 -3.67 23.12 9.30
C LEU A 86 -4.44 21.79 9.53
N GLU A 87 -5.16 21.29 8.52
CA GLU A 87 -6.06 20.14 8.65
C GLU A 87 -5.43 18.79 8.22
N ASP A 88 -4.29 18.81 7.53
CA ASP A 88 -3.58 17.60 7.13
C ASP A 88 -2.43 17.25 8.07
N PHE A 89 -2.76 16.52 9.14
CA PHE A 89 -1.77 15.93 10.07
C PHE A 89 -0.70 15.08 9.36
N ASN A 90 -1.00 14.57 8.16
CA ASN A 90 -0.03 13.88 7.32
C ASN A 90 1.10 14.81 6.87
N ALA A 91 0.82 16.09 6.61
CA ALA A 91 1.81 17.06 6.11
C ALA A 91 2.95 17.33 7.11
N LEU A 92 2.67 17.24 8.42
CA LEU A 92 3.66 17.48 9.48
C LEU A 92 4.81 16.46 9.50
N PHE A 93 4.56 15.24 9.00
CA PHE A 93 5.56 14.17 8.92
C PHE A 93 5.93 13.79 7.47
N CYS A 94 5.22 14.32 6.46
CA CYS A 94 5.30 13.87 5.06
C CYS A 94 5.71 14.93 4.04
N CYS A 95 6.53 15.94 4.38
CA CYS A 95 7.05 16.86 3.35
C CYS A 95 7.81 16.14 2.21
N CYS A 96 8.21 14.89 2.41
CA CYS A 96 8.92 14.06 1.43
C CYS A 96 8.20 12.74 1.08
N ALA A 97 7.01 12.48 1.60
CA ALA A 97 6.40 11.16 1.43
C ALA A 97 5.64 11.06 0.12
N ARG A 98 5.97 10.03 -0.68
CA ARG A 98 5.30 9.75 -1.94
C ARG A 98 4.19 8.74 -1.71
N ARG A 99 2.96 9.07 -2.08
CA ARG A 99 1.83 8.14 -1.97
C ARG A 99 1.72 7.26 -3.23
N VAL A 100 1.51 5.96 -3.03
CA VAL A 100 1.21 5.01 -4.12
C VAL A 100 0.07 4.10 -3.65
N GLY A 101 -1.07 4.15 -4.36
CA GLY A 101 -2.30 3.52 -3.88
C GLY A 101 -2.78 4.13 -2.56
N SER A 102 -3.03 3.26 -1.57
CA SER A 102 -3.34 3.66 -0.19
C SER A 102 -2.12 3.58 0.76
N MET A 103 -0.90 3.47 0.22
CA MET A 103 0.34 3.37 0.98
C MET A 103 1.19 4.63 0.84
N PHE A 104 2.06 4.87 1.82
CA PHE A 104 2.97 6.01 1.86
C PHE A 104 4.42 5.52 1.87
N PHE A 105 5.23 6.02 0.94
CA PHE A 105 6.68 5.84 0.96
C PHE A 105 7.31 6.96 1.77
N LEU A 106 7.86 6.64 2.93
CA LEU A 106 8.51 7.62 3.81
C LEU A 106 9.95 7.90 3.37
N ILE A 107 10.67 6.86 2.95
CA ILE A 107 12.07 6.95 2.55
C ILE A 107 12.28 6.11 1.29
N GLU A 108 12.66 6.79 0.21
CA GLU A 108 13.09 6.17 -1.04
C GLU A 108 14.62 6.29 -1.15
N THR A 109 15.28 5.18 -1.49
CA THR A 109 16.73 5.19 -1.78
C THR A 109 16.96 5.93 -3.09
N LYS A 110 18.18 6.45 -3.31
CA LYS A 110 18.57 7.01 -4.63
C LYS A 110 18.36 6.04 -5.80
N ASP A 111 18.39 4.74 -5.51
CA ASP A 111 18.14 3.65 -6.45
C ASP A 111 16.65 3.41 -6.76
N GLY A 112 15.74 4.22 -6.21
CA GLY A 112 14.29 4.06 -6.37
C GLY A 112 13.69 2.91 -5.55
N ARG A 113 14.47 2.29 -4.65
CA ARG A 113 13.99 1.23 -3.75
C ARG A 113 13.39 1.85 -2.50
N PRO A 114 12.15 1.50 -2.11
CA PRO A 114 11.54 2.03 -0.91
C PRO A 114 12.15 1.29 0.29
N ILE A 115 12.74 2.03 1.22
CA ILE A 115 13.27 1.44 2.46
C ILE A 115 12.14 1.32 3.47
N VAL A 116 11.28 2.34 3.51
CA VAL A 116 10.23 2.47 4.51
C VAL A 116 8.90 2.70 3.82
N VAL A 117 8.02 1.71 3.93
CA VAL A 117 6.65 1.74 3.43
C VAL A 117 5.72 1.76 4.64
N ALA A 118 4.94 2.83 4.79
CA ALA A 118 3.89 2.89 5.79
C ALA A 118 2.57 2.41 5.19
N GLY A 119 1.95 1.44 5.88
CA GLY A 119 0.58 1.05 5.64
C GLY A 119 -0.42 2.15 6.04
N PRO A 120 -1.70 2.03 5.65
CA PRO A 120 -2.74 3.03 5.94
C PRO A 120 -3.00 3.23 7.44
N CYS A 121 -2.65 2.26 8.30
CA CYS A 121 -2.81 2.34 9.75
C CYS A 121 -1.59 2.92 10.49
N TRP A 122 -0.49 3.21 9.80
CA TRP A 122 0.71 3.80 10.41
C TRP A 122 0.45 5.06 11.24
N PRO A 123 -0.35 6.06 10.81
CA PRO A 123 -0.59 7.24 11.63
C PRO A 123 -1.30 6.87 12.93
N PHE A 124 -2.23 5.90 12.92
CA PHE A 124 -2.87 5.45 14.15
C PHE A 124 -1.85 4.81 15.13
N CYS A 125 -0.95 3.97 14.63
CA CYS A 125 0.12 3.40 15.45
C CYS A 125 1.03 4.49 16.03
N MET A 126 1.46 5.45 15.21
CA MET A 126 2.40 6.49 15.64
C MET A 126 1.80 7.57 16.52
N PHE A 127 0.54 7.98 16.27
CA PHE A 127 -0.10 9.06 17.02
C PHE A 127 -0.92 8.58 18.21
N VAL A 128 -1.29 7.31 18.25
CA VAL A 128 -2.08 6.77 19.37
C VAL A 128 -1.24 5.80 20.19
N THR A 129 -0.69 4.77 19.55
CA THR A 129 -0.02 3.69 20.29
C THR A 129 1.32 4.14 20.87
N THR A 130 2.16 4.81 20.06
CA THR A 130 3.48 5.28 20.51
C THR A 130 3.39 6.28 21.68
N PRO A 131 2.62 7.39 21.63
CA PRO A 131 2.56 8.32 22.74
C PRO A 131 1.90 7.72 23.97
N LEU A 132 0.90 6.84 23.82
CA LEU A 132 0.31 6.11 24.94
C LEU A 132 1.38 5.31 25.68
N ILE A 133 2.20 4.56 24.96
CA ILE A 133 3.28 3.75 25.54
C ILE A 133 4.36 4.63 26.16
N VAL A 134 4.77 5.71 25.49
CA VAL A 134 5.77 6.65 26.00
C VAL A 134 5.30 7.34 27.28
N ILE A 135 4.05 7.81 27.32
CA ILE A 135 3.49 8.50 28.49
C ILE A 135 3.32 7.53 29.65
N LEU A 136 2.70 6.37 29.44
CA LEU A 136 2.50 5.40 30.52
C LEU A 136 3.83 4.86 31.04
N SER A 137 4.75 4.49 30.14
CA SER A 137 6.07 3.99 30.54
C SER A 137 6.91 5.08 31.20
N GLY A 138 6.83 6.32 30.71
CA GLY A 138 7.49 7.48 31.30
C GLY A 138 6.95 7.81 32.69
N MET A 139 5.62 7.78 32.86
CA MET A 139 4.97 8.02 34.14
C MET A 139 5.34 6.95 35.17
N VAL A 140 5.29 5.67 34.80
CA VAL A 140 5.72 4.56 35.65
C VAL A 140 7.21 4.68 36.00
N GLY A 141 8.05 4.98 35.01
CA GLY A 141 9.48 5.23 35.22
C GLY A 141 9.72 6.37 36.20
N TYR A 142 9.04 7.49 36.01
CA TYR A 142 9.17 8.66 36.87
C TYR A 142 8.73 8.37 38.32
N PHE A 143 7.55 7.77 38.53
CA PHE A 143 7.03 7.55 39.88
C PHE A 143 7.75 6.43 40.64
N ILE A 144 8.17 5.36 39.94
CA ILE A 144 8.79 4.20 40.59
C ILE A 144 10.30 4.37 40.65
N VAL A 145 10.92 4.68 39.50
CA VAL A 145 12.38 4.65 39.33
C VAL A 145 13.03 5.96 39.78
N SER A 146 12.40 7.11 39.52
CA SER A 146 12.96 8.41 39.92
C SER A 146 12.62 8.83 41.35
N ASN A 147 11.78 8.07 42.06
CA ASN A 147 11.45 8.38 43.44
C ASN A 147 12.53 7.85 44.40
N PRO A 148 13.29 8.74 45.08
CA PRO A 148 14.38 8.32 45.97
C PRO A 148 13.88 7.55 47.20
N ASN A 149 12.59 7.65 47.52
CA ASN A 149 12.01 6.99 48.68
C ASN A 149 11.80 5.48 48.47
N THR A 150 11.77 5.01 47.23
CA THR A 150 11.40 3.62 46.90
C THR A 150 12.51 2.61 47.24
N ARG A 151 13.68 3.05 47.73
CA ARG A 151 14.87 2.20 48.02
C ARG A 151 15.26 1.25 46.88
N LEU A 152 14.80 1.53 45.65
CA LEU A 152 15.13 0.75 44.48
C LEU A 152 16.57 1.05 44.07
N PRO A 153 17.32 0.04 43.61
CA PRO A 153 18.67 0.27 43.17
C PRO A 153 18.68 1.09 41.88
N TRP A 154 19.53 2.12 41.83
CA TRP A 154 19.62 3.06 40.72
C TRP A 154 19.95 2.40 39.37
N TRP A 155 20.65 1.25 39.37
CA TRP A 155 20.97 0.51 38.15
C TRP A 155 19.74 -0.04 37.42
N LEU A 156 18.60 -0.19 38.12
CA LEU A 156 17.35 -0.62 37.51
C LEU A 156 16.85 0.41 36.48
N ALA A 157 17.09 1.70 36.72
CA ALA A 157 16.81 2.77 35.77
C ALA A 157 17.56 2.55 34.45
N LEU A 158 18.84 2.18 34.54
CA LEU A 158 19.69 1.95 33.37
C LEU A 158 19.22 0.78 32.52
N ILE A 159 18.48 -0.18 33.07
CA ILE A 159 17.92 -1.31 32.31
C ILE A 159 16.51 -0.99 31.81
N TYR A 160 15.71 -0.26 32.58
CA TYR A 160 14.34 0.08 32.22
C TYR A 160 14.26 0.95 30.96
N TYR A 161 14.98 2.07 30.93
CA TYR A 161 14.95 3.01 29.80
C TYR A 161 15.34 2.39 28.44
N PRO A 162 16.43 1.58 28.32
CA PRO A 162 16.76 0.96 27.04
C PRO A 162 15.75 -0.09 26.60
N ILE A 163 15.11 -0.82 27.53
CA ILE A 163 14.02 -1.75 27.17
C ILE A 163 12.85 -0.98 26.57
N VAL A 164 12.42 0.11 27.21
CA VAL A 164 11.35 0.98 26.68
C VAL A 164 11.74 1.56 25.32
N ALA A 165 12.98 2.04 25.17
CA ALA A 165 13.49 2.55 23.89
C ALA A 165 13.48 1.46 22.81
N LEU A 166 13.89 0.22 23.13
CA LEU A 166 13.86 -0.91 22.21
C LEU A 166 12.42 -1.23 21.79
N VAL A 167 11.46 -1.21 22.70
CA VAL A 167 10.03 -1.41 22.39
C VAL A 167 9.51 -0.32 21.44
N ILE A 168 9.87 0.95 21.67
CA ILE A 168 9.49 2.05 20.78
C ILE A 168 10.08 1.86 19.39
N ILE A 169 11.37 1.50 19.29
CA ILE A 169 12.04 1.21 18.02
C ILE A 169 11.37 0.02 17.33
N ALA A 170 11.08 -1.05 18.06
CA ALA A 170 10.41 -2.22 17.50
C ALA A 170 9.03 -1.87 16.95
N LEU A 171 8.23 -1.09 17.68
CA LEU A 171 6.91 -0.63 17.23
C LEU A 171 7.01 0.27 16.00
N PHE A 172 8.02 1.13 15.96
CA PHE A 172 8.31 1.95 14.79
C PHE A 172 8.66 1.06 13.60
N CYS A 173 9.58 0.11 13.75
CA CYS A 173 9.96 -0.84 12.71
C CYS A 173 8.78 -1.69 12.22
N THR A 174 7.90 -2.16 13.11
CA THR A 174 6.71 -2.91 12.71
C THR A 174 5.69 -2.05 11.96
N SER A 175 5.60 -0.76 12.30
CA SER A 175 4.70 0.17 11.60
C SER A 175 5.24 0.56 10.23
N CYS A 176 6.57 0.64 10.11
CA CYS A 176 7.33 1.08 8.94
C CYS A 176 7.83 -0.07 8.03
N GLY A 177 7.51 -1.32 8.38
CA GLY A 177 8.01 -2.49 7.69
C GLY A 177 7.45 -2.63 6.28
N ASP A 178 8.32 -2.88 5.31
CA ASP A 178 7.90 -3.16 3.93
C ASP A 178 7.04 -4.44 3.90
N PRO A 179 5.76 -4.35 3.48
CA PRO A 179 4.87 -5.51 3.40
C PRO A 179 5.21 -6.44 2.21
N GLY A 180 6.32 -6.19 1.50
CA GLY A 180 6.75 -6.97 0.35
C GLY A 180 6.06 -6.50 -0.92
N LEU A 181 6.14 -5.20 -1.19
CA LEU A 181 5.52 -4.61 -2.39
C LEU A 181 6.18 -5.16 -3.66
N MET A 182 5.37 -5.67 -4.61
CA MET A 182 5.89 -6.20 -5.86
C MET A 182 6.04 -5.14 -6.95
N GLU A 183 7.15 -5.21 -7.67
CA GLU A 183 7.40 -4.45 -8.90
C GLU A 183 6.48 -4.95 -10.02
N ARG A 184 6.03 -4.04 -10.89
CA ARG A 184 5.17 -4.36 -12.02
C ARG A 184 5.99 -5.06 -13.09
N VAL A 185 5.77 -6.36 -13.23
CA VAL A 185 6.39 -7.17 -14.29
C VAL A 185 5.38 -7.35 -15.41
N THR A 186 5.71 -6.82 -16.59
CA THR A 186 4.92 -6.98 -17.83
C THR A 186 5.63 -7.86 -18.85
N ASP A 187 6.82 -8.36 -18.51
CA ASP A 187 7.68 -9.10 -19.44
C ASP A 187 7.07 -10.47 -19.78
N GLU A 188 7.17 -10.86 -21.05
CA GLU A 188 6.66 -12.15 -21.55
C GLU A 188 7.37 -13.34 -20.90
N GLU A 189 8.63 -13.17 -20.47
CA GLU A 189 9.39 -14.17 -19.71
C GLU A 189 8.69 -14.56 -18.39
N ALA A 190 7.93 -13.66 -17.78
CA ALA A 190 7.15 -14.00 -16.59
C ALA A 190 6.04 -15.02 -16.92
N ALA A 191 5.44 -14.94 -18.10
CA ALA A 191 4.44 -15.89 -18.55
C ALA A 191 5.05 -17.29 -18.74
N GLU A 192 6.28 -17.38 -19.26
CA GLU A 192 7.01 -18.65 -19.40
C GLU A 192 7.34 -19.29 -18.05
N ASN A 193 7.57 -18.46 -17.03
CA ASN A 193 7.80 -18.91 -15.64
C ASN A 193 6.51 -19.31 -14.90
N GLY A 194 5.38 -19.45 -15.60
CA GLY A 194 4.10 -19.85 -15.03
C GLY A 194 3.44 -18.77 -14.16
N TRP A 195 3.79 -17.49 -14.35
CA TRP A 195 3.09 -16.41 -13.68
C TRP A 195 1.74 -16.16 -14.36
N PHE A 196 0.76 -15.78 -13.55
CA PHE A 196 -0.58 -15.52 -14.05
C PHE A 196 -0.77 -14.03 -14.28
N TRP A 197 -1.31 -13.66 -15.44
CA TRP A 197 -1.71 -12.28 -15.72
C TRP A 197 -2.88 -11.88 -14.83
N ASN A 198 -2.75 -10.79 -14.08
CA ASN A 198 -3.85 -10.22 -13.33
C ASN A 198 -4.35 -8.93 -14.01
N GLU A 199 -5.51 -9.01 -14.65
CA GLU A 199 -6.13 -7.88 -15.35
C GLU A 199 -6.41 -6.68 -14.43
N GLN A 200 -6.71 -6.90 -13.14
CA GLN A 200 -6.99 -5.81 -12.20
C GLN A 200 -5.78 -4.91 -11.96
N VAL A 201 -4.58 -5.48 -12.05
CA VAL A 201 -3.30 -4.82 -11.77
C VAL A 201 -2.53 -4.55 -13.07
N GLY A 202 -2.92 -5.20 -14.17
CA GLY A 202 -2.23 -5.11 -15.45
C GLY A 202 -0.77 -5.57 -15.35
N SER A 203 -0.51 -6.64 -14.60
CA SER A 203 0.83 -7.20 -14.38
C SER A 203 0.78 -8.71 -14.19
N TYR A 204 1.87 -9.39 -14.51
CA TYR A 204 2.07 -10.79 -14.13
C TYR A 204 2.36 -10.90 -12.64
N ARG A 205 1.88 -11.98 -12.02
CA ARG A 205 2.16 -12.28 -10.62
C ARG A 205 2.41 -13.78 -10.40
N PRO A 206 3.32 -14.15 -9.49
CA PRO A 206 3.49 -15.54 -9.08
C PRO A 206 2.22 -16.02 -8.35
N ALA A 207 1.95 -17.32 -8.37
CA ALA A 207 0.79 -17.92 -7.68
C ALA A 207 0.69 -17.57 -6.19
N ALA A 208 1.82 -17.24 -5.56
CA ALA A 208 1.92 -16.84 -4.16
C ALA A 208 1.46 -15.40 -3.86
N ALA A 209 1.37 -14.52 -4.87
CA ALA A 209 1.10 -13.11 -4.64
C ALA A 209 -0.40 -12.84 -4.51
N MET A 210 -0.78 -12.06 -3.49
CA MET A 210 -2.15 -11.67 -3.23
C MET A 210 -2.37 -10.19 -3.48
N TYR A 211 -3.51 -9.86 -4.09
CA TYR A 211 -3.96 -8.48 -4.22
C TYR A 211 -4.75 -8.11 -2.96
N CYS A 212 -4.35 -7.02 -2.30
CA CYS A 212 -5.09 -6.47 -1.17
C CYS A 212 -6.02 -5.35 -1.65
N ARG A 213 -7.33 -5.52 -1.47
CA ARG A 213 -8.34 -4.55 -1.90
C ARG A 213 -8.25 -3.23 -1.13
N GLU A 214 -7.94 -3.28 0.15
CA GLU A 214 -7.79 -2.09 1.01
C GLU A 214 -6.58 -1.26 0.61
N CYS A 215 -5.44 -1.91 0.40
CA CYS A 215 -4.20 -1.20 0.02
C CYS A 215 -4.14 -0.85 -1.47
N LYS A 216 -4.98 -1.50 -2.30
CA LYS A 216 -5.00 -1.44 -3.76
C LYS A 216 -3.68 -1.85 -4.44
N VAL A 217 -2.88 -2.69 -3.79
CA VAL A 217 -1.56 -3.14 -4.25
C VAL A 217 -1.40 -4.65 -4.13
N SER A 218 -0.52 -5.21 -4.97
CA SER A 218 -0.08 -6.61 -4.91
C SER A 218 1.10 -6.77 -3.94
N MET A 219 0.95 -7.69 -2.99
CA MET A 219 1.98 -8.00 -1.99
C MET A 219 2.50 -9.43 -2.18
N LYS A 220 3.80 -9.60 -2.01
CA LYS A 220 4.44 -10.91 -1.98
C LYS A 220 4.10 -11.58 -0.66
N GLN A 221 3.32 -12.64 -0.71
CA GLN A 221 3.03 -13.41 0.49
C GLN A 221 4.33 -14.12 0.93
N PRO A 222 4.78 -13.95 2.18
CA PRO A 222 5.90 -14.73 2.68
C PRO A 222 5.49 -16.21 2.70
N VAL A 223 6.38 -17.07 2.21
CA VAL A 223 6.16 -18.51 1.99
C VAL A 223 5.78 -19.28 3.26
N TYR A 224 5.91 -18.67 4.45
CA TYR A 224 5.57 -19.29 5.73
C TYR A 224 4.09 -19.16 6.14
N LEU A 225 3.26 -18.38 5.43
CA LEU A 225 1.84 -18.14 5.77
C LEU A 225 0.84 -19.01 4.95
N TYR A 226 1.27 -20.17 4.47
CA TYR A 226 0.45 -21.00 3.60
C TYR A 226 -0.72 -21.81 4.20
N PRO A 227 -0.91 -22.02 5.53
CA PRO A 227 -2.04 -22.84 5.96
C PRO A 227 -3.35 -22.08 6.22
N GLN A 228 -3.39 -20.73 6.20
CA GLN A 228 -4.57 -20.00 6.72
C GLN A 228 -5.54 -19.45 5.65
N LYS A 229 -5.31 -19.69 4.36
CA LYS A 229 -6.17 -19.14 3.29
C LYS A 229 -7.32 -20.04 2.85
N GLU A 230 -7.37 -21.29 3.31
CA GLU A 230 -8.54 -22.15 3.07
C GLU A 230 -9.76 -21.70 3.88
N CYS A 231 -9.60 -20.90 4.95
CA CYS A 231 -10.73 -20.46 5.78
C CYS A 231 -11.45 -19.19 5.31
N PHE A 232 -10.95 -18.44 4.31
CA PHE A 232 -11.54 -17.15 3.90
C PHE A 232 -12.27 -17.19 2.55
N LEU A 233 -12.28 -18.35 1.87
CA LEU A 233 -13.02 -18.57 0.62
C LEU A 233 -14.38 -19.27 0.84
N GLU A 234 -14.78 -19.50 2.10
CA GLU A 234 -16.02 -20.21 2.46
C GLU A 234 -17.02 -19.32 3.23
N ASN A 235 -17.10 -18.03 2.89
CA ASN A 235 -18.18 -17.13 3.31
C ASN A 235 -18.54 -16.10 2.22
#